data_AF-A0A1I0VRY0-F1
#
_entry.id   AF-A0A1I0VRY0-F1
#
_cell.length_a   1.000
_cell.length_b   1.000
_cell.length_c   1.000
_cell.angle_alpha   90.00
_cell.angle_beta   90.00
_cell.angle_gamma   90.00
#
_symmetry.space_group_name_H-M   'P 1'
#
loop_
_entity.id
_entity.type
_entity.pdbx_description
1 polymer ?
#
loop_
_entity_poly.entity_id
_entity_poly.type
_entity_poly.pdbx_seq_one_letter_code
_entity_poly.pdbx_strand_id
1 'polypeptide(L)'
;MFRSTSRYANLPTVPAIGADGQEVMAVKLRVLPDTRGVPRMVRSGNLLDVMAHELFGDGTRFWHIADANTELEANTLVARDGRVIRVPEN
;
A
#
# COMPACT_ATOMS: atom_id res chain seq x y z
N MET A 1 -15.13 8.54 4.09
CA MET A 1 -13.85 9.17 3.65
C MET A 1 -12.71 8.62 4.51
N PHE A 2 -11.47 8.61 4.02
CA PHE A 2 -10.35 7.90 4.68
C PHE A 2 -9.84 8.57 5.97
N ARG A 3 -9.22 7.78 6.86
CA ARG A 3 -8.50 8.30 8.04
C ARG A 3 -7.21 9.01 7.62
N SER A 4 -6.70 9.91 8.45
CA SER A 4 -5.46 10.67 8.20
C SER A 4 -4.22 9.79 7.97
N THR A 5 -4.18 8.58 8.52
CA THR A 5 -3.08 7.62 8.34
C THR A 5 -3.18 6.78 7.06
N SER A 6 -4.25 6.94 6.28
CA SER A 6 -4.48 6.18 5.05
C SER A 6 -3.59 6.64 3.91
N ARG A 7 -3.16 5.67 3.08
CA ARG A 7 -2.53 5.87 1.76
C ARG A 7 -3.27 6.89 0.87
N TYR A 8 -4.59 7.03 1.06
CA TYR A 8 -5.47 7.84 0.23
C TYR A 8 -6.01 9.10 0.93
N ALA A 9 -5.54 9.42 2.15
CA ALA A 9 -6.08 10.49 2.98
C ALA A 9 -6.08 11.87 2.29
N ASN A 10 -5.03 12.16 1.52
CA ASN A 10 -4.80 13.48 0.92
C ASN A 10 -5.19 13.56 -0.58
N LEU A 11 -5.86 12.53 -1.10
CA LEU A 11 -6.24 12.51 -2.51
C LEU A 11 -7.59 13.18 -2.73
N PRO A 12 -7.74 13.95 -3.82
CA PRO A 12 -9.03 14.50 -4.18
C PRO A 12 -10.00 13.38 -4.55
N THR A 13 -11.28 13.62 -4.30
CA THR A 13 -12.37 12.80 -4.83
C THR A 13 -12.87 13.40 -6.14
N VAL A 14 -13.25 12.55 -7.08
CA VAL A 14 -13.72 12.92 -8.41
C VAL A 14 -14.97 12.11 -8.76
N PRO A 15 -15.94 12.67 -9.48
CA PRO A 15 -17.04 11.88 -10.01
C PRO A 15 -16.52 10.87 -11.03
N ALA A 16 -17.07 9.67 -11.01
CA ALA A 16 -16.79 8.59 -11.95
C ALA A 16 -18.09 7.87 -12.29
N ILE A 17 -18.18 7.34 -13.52
CA ILE A 17 -19.33 6.54 -13.93
C ILE A 17 -19.06 5.08 -13.56
N GLY A 18 -19.91 4.53 -12.69
CA GLY A 18 -19.91 3.14 -12.30
C GLY A 18 -20.30 2.21 -13.46
N ALA A 19 -20.05 0.91 -13.29
CA ALA A 19 -20.40 -0.09 -14.30
C ALA A 19 -21.92 -0.18 -14.58
N ASP A 20 -22.74 0.28 -13.64
CA ASP A 20 -24.19 0.39 -13.72
C ASP A 20 -24.69 1.72 -14.32
N GLY A 21 -23.77 2.59 -14.76
CA GLY A 21 -24.07 3.91 -15.32
C GLY A 21 -24.39 4.98 -14.27
N GLN A 22 -24.31 4.67 -12.97
CA GLN A 22 -24.51 5.65 -11.91
C GLN A 22 -23.26 6.49 -11.68
N GLU A 23 -23.43 7.77 -11.33
CA GLU A 23 -22.31 8.60 -10.89
C GLU A 23 -21.94 8.26 -9.43
N VAL A 24 -20.67 7.95 -9.21
CA VAL A 24 -20.10 7.67 -7.90
C VAL A 24 -18.93 8.60 -7.62
N MET A 25 -18.75 8.98 -6.36
CA MET A 25 -17.54 9.69 -5.94
C MET A 25 -16.41 8.67 -5.74
N ALA A 26 -15.42 8.71 -6.62
CA ALA A 26 -14.21 7.90 -6.57
C ALA A 26 -13.03 8.73 -6.05
N VAL A 27 -11.98 8.06 -5.61
CA VAL A 27 -10.72 8.72 -5.23
C VAL A 27 -9.83 8.78 -6.44
N LYS A 28 -9.22 9.94 -6.69
CA LYS A 28 -8.33 10.11 -7.84
C LYS A 28 -7.16 9.13 -7.75
N LEU A 29 -6.77 8.57 -8.89
CA LEU A 29 -5.60 7.70 -8.99
C LEU A 29 -4.36 8.41 -8.43
N ARG A 30 -3.66 7.73 -7.52
CA ARG A 30 -2.43 8.22 -6.90
C ARG A 30 -1.25 7.94 -7.82
N VAL A 31 -0.47 8.98 -8.08
CA VAL A 31 0.88 8.82 -8.65
C VAL A 31 1.80 8.37 -7.53
N LEU A 32 2.49 7.23 -7.71
CA LEU A 32 3.39 6.70 -6.71
C LEU A 32 4.72 7.47 -6.70
N PRO A 33 5.26 7.81 -5.52
CA PRO A 33 6.62 8.34 -5.42
C PRO A 33 7.64 7.23 -5.72
N ASP A 34 8.81 7.60 -6.26
CA ASP A 34 9.95 6.68 -6.39
C ASP A 34 10.49 6.33 -5.01
N THR A 35 9.95 5.26 -4.44
CA THR A 35 10.23 4.83 -3.07
C THR A 35 11.31 3.76 -3.12
N ARG A 36 12.51 4.10 -2.65
CA ARG A 36 13.61 3.15 -2.54
C ARG A 36 13.33 2.12 -1.44
N GLY A 37 13.88 0.92 -1.61
CA GLY A 37 13.81 -0.13 -0.60
C GLY A 37 14.86 -1.21 -0.80
N VAL A 38 15.22 -1.85 0.31
CA VAL A 38 16.15 -2.97 0.35
C VAL A 38 15.42 -4.26 0.02
N PRO A 39 16.01 -5.15 -0.82
CA PRO A 39 15.45 -6.47 -1.06
C PRO A 39 15.35 -7.28 0.24
N ARG A 40 14.16 -7.79 0.54
CA ARG A 40 13.93 -8.78 1.61
C ARG A 40 13.10 -9.93 1.07
N MET A 41 13.47 -11.14 1.45
CA MET A 41 12.74 -12.34 1.10
C MET A 41 11.59 -12.55 2.09
N VAL A 42 10.38 -12.67 1.57
CA VAL A 42 9.19 -13.05 2.32
C VAL A 42 9.34 -14.49 2.80
N ARG A 43 9.03 -14.70 4.07
CA ARG A 43 8.95 -16.01 4.70
C ARG A 43 7.52 -16.30 5.14
N SER A 44 7.16 -17.57 5.19
CA SER A 44 5.92 -18.03 5.83
C SER A 44 5.76 -17.39 7.22
N GLY A 45 4.59 -16.81 7.47
CA GLY A 45 4.29 -16.08 8.71
C GLY A 45 4.67 -14.60 8.71
N ASN A 46 5.29 -14.07 7.66
CA ASN A 46 5.41 -12.62 7.51
C ASN A 46 4.04 -11.98 7.28
N LEU A 47 3.72 -11.01 8.14
CA LEU A 47 2.54 -10.17 8.02
C LEU A 47 2.98 -8.74 7.75
N LEU A 48 2.33 -8.10 6.78
CA LEU A 48 2.79 -6.80 6.27
C LEU A 48 2.64 -5.68 7.30
N ASP A 49 1.61 -5.77 8.15
CA ASP A 49 1.38 -4.87 9.29
C ASP A 49 2.43 -5.04 10.39
N VAL A 50 2.85 -6.27 10.70
CA VAL A 50 3.95 -6.53 11.64
C VAL A 50 5.25 -5.94 11.10
N MET A 51 5.58 -6.19 9.84
CA MET A 51 6.75 -5.58 9.18
C MET A 51 6.69 -4.05 9.24
N ALA A 52 5.52 -3.46 8.97
CA ALA A 52 5.33 -2.02 9.05
C ALA A 52 5.47 -1.48 10.47
N HIS A 53 4.99 -2.22 11.48
CA HIS A 53 5.15 -1.84 12.87
C HIS A 53 6.62 -1.86 13.30
N GLU A 54 7.38 -2.89 12.90
CA GLU A 54 8.83 -2.98 13.16
C GLU A 54 9.61 -1.82 12.53
N LEU A 55 9.21 -1.39 11.32
CA LEU A 55 9.88 -0.29 10.62
C LEU A 55 9.45 1.11 11.08
N PHE A 56 8.14 1.33 11.24
CA PHE A 56 7.55 2.66 11.39
C PHE A 56 6.94 2.91 12.77
N GLY A 57 6.93 1.90 13.65
CA GLY A 57 6.19 1.94 14.92
C GLY A 57 4.66 1.85 14.76
N ASP A 58 4.16 1.69 13.54
CA ASP A 58 2.72 1.70 13.22
C ASP A 58 2.40 0.70 12.11
N GLY A 59 1.65 -0.36 12.46
CA GLY A 59 1.27 -1.40 11.50
C GLY A 59 0.34 -0.89 10.40
N THR A 60 -0.39 0.21 10.61
CA THR A 60 -1.27 0.79 9.60
C THR A 60 -0.52 1.48 8.46
N ARG A 61 0.80 1.69 8.63
CA ARG A 61 1.72 2.27 7.64
C ARG A 61 2.28 1.25 6.63
N PHE A 62 1.71 0.04 6.56
CA PHE A 62 2.11 -1.00 5.61
C PHE A 62 2.10 -0.56 4.14
N TRP A 63 1.29 0.43 3.80
CA TRP A 63 1.19 0.96 2.44
C TRP A 63 2.48 1.62 1.94
N HIS A 64 3.40 2.03 2.82
CA HIS A 64 4.74 2.48 2.39
C HIS A 64 5.56 1.33 1.79
N ILE A 65 5.40 0.11 2.30
CA ILE A 65 6.05 -1.09 1.72
C ILE A 65 5.40 -1.40 0.37
N ALA A 66 4.07 -1.25 0.26
CA ALA A 66 3.36 -1.40 -1.01
C ALA A 66 3.82 -0.37 -2.06
N ASP A 67 4.00 0.89 -1.67
CA ASP A 67 4.51 1.94 -2.55
C ASP A 67 5.90 1.61 -3.11
N ALA A 68 6.80 1.05 -2.29
CA ALA A 68 8.14 0.64 -2.70
C ALA A 68 8.19 -0.51 -3.72
N ASN A 69 7.08 -1.23 -3.89
CA ASN A 69 6.97 -2.35 -4.82
C ASN A 69 5.94 -2.09 -5.95
N THR A 70 5.22 -0.96 -5.89
CA THR A 70 4.16 -0.53 -6.82
C THR A 70 2.83 -1.30 -6.74
N GLU A 71 2.60 -2.09 -5.69
CA GLU A 71 1.36 -2.85 -5.51
C GLU A 71 0.19 -1.96 -5.12
N LEU A 72 -0.92 -2.17 -5.83
CA LEU A 72 -2.23 -1.69 -5.42
C LEU A 72 -2.75 -2.50 -4.23
N GLU A 73 -2.74 -3.83 -4.38
CA GLU A 73 -3.14 -4.80 -3.36
C GLU A 73 -1.96 -5.22 -2.49
N ALA A 74 -1.73 -4.49 -1.40
CA ALA A 74 -0.55 -4.62 -0.54
C ALA A 74 -0.32 -6.06 -0.02
N ASN A 75 -1.39 -6.77 0.35
CA ASN A 75 -1.29 -8.13 0.91
C ASN A 75 -0.76 -9.16 -0.08
N THR A 76 -0.77 -8.87 -1.39
CA THR A 76 -0.14 -9.75 -2.39
C THR A 76 1.38 -9.85 -2.24
N LEU A 77 2.01 -8.88 -1.54
CA LEU A 77 3.43 -8.90 -1.24
C LEU A 77 3.83 -10.10 -0.40
N VAL A 78 3.02 -10.46 0.59
CA VAL A 78 3.31 -11.55 1.53
C VAL A 78 2.57 -12.86 1.20
N ALA A 79 1.79 -12.88 0.11
CA ALA A 79 0.98 -14.04 -0.26
C ALA A 79 1.81 -15.26 -0.73
N ARG A 80 3.06 -15.05 -1.15
CA ARG A 80 3.94 -16.10 -1.66
C ARG A 80 5.25 -16.14 -0.88
N ASP A 81 5.51 -17.29 -0.27
CA ASP A 81 6.80 -17.60 0.37
C ASP A 81 7.95 -17.55 -0.65
N GLY A 82 9.09 -17.02 -0.22
CA GLY A 82 10.28 -16.86 -1.06
C GLY A 82 10.23 -15.68 -2.04
N ARG A 83 9.12 -14.92 -2.11
CA ARG A 83 9.05 -13.70 -2.92
C ARG A 83 10.03 -12.65 -2.37
N VAL A 84 10.80 -12.01 -3.24
CA VAL A 84 11.63 -10.87 -2.86
C VAL A 84 10.82 -9.59 -3.03
N ILE A 85 10.72 -8.79 -1.97
CA ILE A 85 10.05 -7.49 -1.95
C ILE A 85 11.03 -6.39 -1.51
N ARG A 86 10.73 -5.15 -1.88
CA ARG A 86 11.43 -3.93 -1.47
C ARG A 86 10.85 -3.46 -0.13
N VAL A 87 11.70 -3.27 0.86
CA VAL A 87 11.30 -2.73 2.16
C VAL A 87 12.01 -1.39 2.35
N PRO A 88 11.29 -0.27 2.55
CA PRO A 88 11.90 1.05 2.74
C PRO A 88 12.94 1.06 3.87
N GLU A 89 13.96 1.90 3.73
CA GLU A 89 14.86 2.25 4.84
C GLU A 89 14.33 3.55 5.45
N ASN A 90 14.28 3.62 6.79
CA ASN A 90 13.97 4.86 7.51
C ASN A 90 15.17 5.81 7.45
#